data_AF-A0A958P1R0-F1
#
_entry.id   AF-A0A958P1R0-F1
#
_cell.length_a   1.000
_cell.length_b   1.000
_cell.length_c   1.000
_cell.angle_alpha   90.00
_cell.angle_beta   90.00
_cell.angle_gamma   90.00
#
_symmetry.space_group_name_H-M   'P 1'
#
loop_
_entity.id
_entity.type
_entity.pdbx_description
1 polymer ?
#
loop_
_entity_poly.entity_id
_entity_poly.type
_entity_poly.pdbx_seq_one_letter_code
_entity_poly.pdbx_strand_id
1 'polypeptide(L)' 'MCLLGKGLTSNLILKLDNALDELMLPYSFDLSIFEKIDNQNFKDHISRVGMVLYQK' A
#
# COMPACT_ATOMS: atom_id res chain seq x y z
N MET A 1 1.54 -0.67 4.35
CA MET A 1 2.24 0.05 3.25
C MET A 1 1.22 0.62 2.28
N CYS A 2 1.52 1.78 1.70
CA CYS A 2 0.59 2.50 0.82
C CYS A 2 1.14 2.58 -0.61
N LEU A 3 0.27 2.32 -1.58
CA LEU A 3 0.58 2.44 -3.00
C LEU A 3 0.07 3.77 -3.54
N LEU A 4 0.91 4.40 -4.36
CA LEU A 4 0.67 5.68 -5.04
C LEU A 4 0.77 5.45 -6.55
N GLY A 5 -0.27 5.81 -7.30
CA GLY A 5 -0.30 5.62 -8.75
C GLY A 5 -1.70 5.70 -9.34
N LYS A 6 -1.77 6.03 -10.63
CA LYS A 6 -3.04 6.11 -11.37
C LYS A 6 -3.54 4.70 -11.73
N GLY A 7 -4.85 4.47 -11.60
CA GLY A 7 -5.49 3.20 -11.98
C GLY A 7 -5.30 2.07 -10.97
N LEU A 8 -4.89 2.37 -9.73
CA LEU A 8 -4.86 1.39 -8.66
C LEU A 8 -6.29 0.95 -8.31
N THR A 9 -6.53 -0.35 -8.40
CA THR A 9 -7.84 -0.96 -8.11
C THR A 9 -7.73 -1.91 -6.94
N SER A 10 -8.86 -2.15 -6.25
CA SER A 10 -8.88 -3.13 -5.14
C SER A 10 -8.50 -4.54 -5.60
N ASN A 11 -8.80 -4.88 -6.86
CA ASN A 11 -8.39 -6.16 -7.46
C ASN A 11 -6.87 -6.27 -7.60
N LEU A 12 -6.16 -5.18 -7.91
CA LEU A 12 -4.71 -5.17 -7.96
C LEU A 12 -4.11 -5.37 -6.56
N ILE A 13 -4.66 -4.71 -5.55
CA ILE A 13 -4.25 -4.89 -4.14
C ILE A 13 -4.40 -6.34 -3.73
N LEU A 14 -5.58 -6.94 -3.96
CA LEU A 14 -5.83 -8.34 -3.60
C LEU A 14 -4.85 -9.32 -4.28
N LYS A 15 -4.51 -9.07 -5.56
CA LYS A 15 -3.51 -9.89 -6.26
C LYS A 15 -2.11 -9.78 -5.63
N LEU A 16 -1.71 -8.58 -5.24
CA LEU A 16 -0.44 -8.35 -4.55
C LEU A 16 -0.44 -8.99 -3.17
N ASP A 17 -1.54 -8.88 -2.43
CA ASP A 17 -1.71 -9.47 -1.11
C ASP A 17 -1.53 -10.99 -1.16
N ASN A 18 -2.26 -11.66 -2.07
CA ASN A 18 -2.10 -13.10 -2.32
C ASN A 18 -0.67 -13.47 -2.71
N ALA A 19 -0.03 -12.67 -3.58
CA ALA A 19 1.35 -12.94 -4.00
C ALA A 19 2.36 -12.77 -2.86
N LEU A 20 2.13 -11.84 -1.92
CA LEU A 20 2.96 -11.67 -0.73
C LEU A 20 2.73 -12.81 0.28
N ASP A 21 1.49 -13.27 0.44
CA ASP A 21 1.15 -14.42 1.28
C ASP A 21 1.79 -15.72 0.77
N GLU A 22 1.86 -15.91 -0.56
CA GLU A 22 2.55 -17.05 -1.18
C GLU A 22 4.06 -17.08 -0.89
N LEU A 23 4.68 -15.94 -0.56
CA LEU A 23 6.09 -15.89 -0.15
C LEU A 23 6.32 -16.48 1.25
N MET A 24 5.25 -16.80 1.99
CA MET A 24 5.28 -17.35 3.36
C MET A 24 6.24 -16.60 4.28
N LEU A 25 6.28 -15.28 4.13
CA LEU A 25 7.13 -14.42 4.95
C LEU A 25 6.62 -14.43 6.40
N PRO A 26 7.52 -14.32 7.39
CA PRO A 26 7.12 -14.24 8.81
C PRO A 26 6.46 -12.89 9.17
N TYR A 27 6.20 -12.03 8.17
CA TYR A 27 5.61 -10.71 8.30
C TYR A 27 4.39 -10.60 7.40
N SER A 28 3.33 -9.98 7.91
CA SER A 28 2.15 -9.63 7.12
C SER A 28 2.29 -8.20 6.60
N PHE A 29 1.92 -8.00 5.33
CA PHE A 29 1.95 -6.69 4.70
C PHE A 29 0.53 -6.15 4.58
N ASP A 30 0.22 -5.06 5.29
CA ASP A 30 -1.02 -4.32 5.03
C ASP A 30 -0.86 -3.52 3.72
N LEU A 31 -1.70 -3.75 2.71
CA LEU A 31 -1.66 -3.02 1.46
C LEU A 31 -2.85 -2.06 1.34
N SER A 32 -2.55 -0.77 1.19
CA SER A 32 -3.56 0.29 1.08
C SER A 32 -3.35 1.17 -0.15
N ILE A 33 -4.43 1.61 -0.80
CA ILE A 33 -4.38 2.59 -1.90
C ILE A 33 -4.45 3.98 -1.28
N PHE A 34 -3.40 4.79 -1.46
CA PHE A 34 -3.32 6.11 -0.83
C PHE A 34 -4.50 7.01 -1.19
N GLU A 35 -4.94 6.99 -2.46
CA GLU A 35 -6.09 7.79 -2.91
C GLU A 35 -7.42 7.41 -2.22
N LYS A 36 -7.58 6.16 -1.81
CA LYS A 36 -8.79 5.65 -1.15
C LYS A 36 -8.81 5.88 0.37
N ILE A 37 -7.75 6.45 0.93
CA ILE A 37 -7.72 6.80 2.36
C ILE A 37 -8.56 8.07 2.54
N ASP A 38 -9.64 8.01 3.30
CA ASP A 38 -10.49 9.20 3.52
C ASP A 38 -9.92 10.14 4.60
N ASN A 39 -9.10 9.60 5.50
CA ASN A 39 -8.54 10.37 6.60
C ASN A 39 -7.34 11.22 6.15
N GLN A 40 -7.55 12.53 6.04
CA GLN A 40 -6.52 13.48 5.64
C GLN A 40 -5.34 13.54 6.63
N ASN A 41 -5.58 13.49 7.93
CA ASN A 41 -4.51 13.47 8.93
C ASN A 41 -3.60 12.24 8.77
N PHE A 42 -4.19 11.10 8.38
CA PHE A 42 -3.42 9.88 8.12
C PHE A 42 -2.58 10.00 6.84
N LYS A 43 -3.15 10.59 5.77
CA LYS A 43 -2.40 10.92 4.54
C LYS A 43 -1.22 11.85 4.82
N ASP A 44 -1.42 12.88 5.63
CA ASP A 44 -0.39 13.85 5.98
C ASP A 44 0.71 13.21 6.82
N HIS A 45 0.34 12.31 7.75
CA HIS A 45 1.31 11.53 8.52
C HIS A 45 2.16 10.65 7.59
N ILE A 46 1.53 9.87 6.70
CA ILE A 46 2.23 9.03 5.72
C ILE A 46 3.14 9.89 4.83
N SER A 47 2.69 11.06 4.39
CA SER A 47 3.49 11.95 3.54
C SER A 47 4.71 12.53 4.27
N ARG A 48 4.61 12.75 5.59
CA ARG A 48 5.66 13.34 6.41
C ARG A 48 6.71 12.33 6.88
N VAL A 49 6.30 11.11 7.26
CA VAL A 49 7.19 10.11 7.86
C VAL A 49 7.33 8.83 7.04
N GLY A 50 6.57 8.70 5.95
CA GLY A 50 6.64 7.54 5.07
C GLY A 50 7.98 7.44 4.36
N MET A 51 8.36 6.21 4.02
CA MET A 51 9.58 5.90 3.29
C MET A 51 9.24 5.28 1.94
N VAL A 52 9.87 5.75 0.87
CA VAL A 52 9.72 5.19 -0.47
C VAL A 52 10.45 3.84 -0.51
N LEU A 53 9.67 2.76 -0.63
CA LEU A 53 10.22 1.39 -0.69
C LEU A 53 10.63 0.99 -2.11
N TYR A 54 9.92 1.52 -3.11
CA TYR A 54 10.19 1.29 -4.52
C TYR A 54 9.69 2.49 -5.33
N GLN A 55 10.52 2.95 -6.26
CA GLN A 55 10.17 3.96 -7.26
C GLN A 55 10.74 3.47 -8.60
N LYS A 56 9.91 3.52 -9.65
CA LYS A 56 10.33 3.18 -11.01
C LYS A 56 11.10 4.33 -11.64
#